data_AF-A0A7C3CWM7-F1
#
_entry.id   AF-A0A7C3CWM7-F1
#
_cell.length_a   1.000
_cell.length_b   1.000
_cell.length_c   1.000
_cell.angle_alpha   90.00
_cell.angle_beta   90.00
_cell.angle_gamma   90.00
#
_symmetry.space_group_name_H-M   'P 1'
#
loop_
_entity.id
_entity.type
_entity.pdbx_description
1 polymer ?
#
loop_
_entity_poly.entity_id
_entity_poly.type
_entity_poly.pdbx_seq_one_letter_code
_entity_poly.pdbx_strand_id
1 'polypeptide(L)'
;MTNRPEIMKFLDDEEKAVIKAIERDDYKVGEDALTPTRLKEIKSAARSTINEERIKISLRLQKSDLERIKAKALREGMPYQTLINSILHKAVTS
;
A
#
# COMPACT_ATOMS: atom_id res chain seq x y z
N MET A 1 5.28 -28.41 11.95
CA MET A 1 4.30 -27.53 12.63
C MET A 1 3.97 -26.41 11.67
N THR A 2 2.79 -26.46 11.05
CA THR A 2 2.34 -25.47 10.06
C THR A 2 1.71 -24.31 10.83
N ASN A 3 2.47 -23.24 11.05
CA ASN A 3 1.99 -22.07 11.80
C ASN A 3 1.03 -21.27 10.88
N ARG A 4 -0.26 -21.64 10.86
CA ARG A 4 -1.31 -20.85 10.20
C ARG A 4 -1.59 -19.63 11.08
N PRO A 5 -1.42 -18.38 10.60
CA PRO A 5 -1.76 -17.21 11.39
C PRO A 5 -3.28 -17.18 11.62
N GLU A 6 -3.71 -17.27 12.87
CA GLU A 6 -5.12 -17.09 13.23
C GLU A 6 -5.47 -15.59 13.17
N ILE A 7 -6.41 -15.22 12.30
CA ILE A 7 -6.88 -13.84 12.17
C ILE A 7 -7.77 -13.51 13.38
N MET A 8 -7.22 -12.81 14.37
CA MET A 8 -7.91 -12.52 15.63
C MET A 8 -8.97 -11.41 15.51
N LYS A 9 -8.97 -10.61 14.43
CA LYS A 9 -9.91 -9.51 14.25
C LYS A 9 -10.22 -9.29 12.76
N PHE A 10 -11.49 -9.34 12.41
CA PHE A 10 -12.02 -8.95 11.10
C PHE A 10 -12.32 -7.45 11.08
N LEU A 11 -12.03 -6.79 9.97
CA LEU A 11 -12.30 -5.39 9.67
C LEU A 11 -13.81 -5.13 9.59
N ASP A 12 -14.55 -6.05 8.97
CA ASP A 12 -16.00 -6.01 8.80
C ASP A 12 -16.61 -7.41 8.54
N ASP A 13 -17.94 -7.46 8.41
CA ASP A 13 -18.68 -8.69 8.14
C ASP A 13 -18.42 -9.24 6.72
N GLU A 14 -18.03 -8.39 5.76
CA GLU A 14 -17.66 -8.82 4.42
C GLU A 14 -16.34 -9.61 4.44
N GLU A 15 -15.31 -9.10 5.13
CA GLU A 15 -14.02 -9.75 5.27
C GLU A 15 -14.16 -11.12 5.97
N LYS A 16 -15.00 -11.18 7.01
CA LYS A 16 -15.29 -12.43 7.71
C LYS A 16 -15.97 -13.46 6.81
N ALA A 17 -16.87 -13.02 5.92
CA ALA A 17 -17.51 -13.91 4.95
C ALA A 17 -16.51 -14.42 3.90
N VAL A 18 -15.61 -13.55 3.43
CA VAL A 18 -14.55 -13.91 2.46
C VAL A 18 -13.57 -14.93 3.05
N ILE A 19 -13.09 -14.71 4.28
CA ILE A 19 -12.15 -15.64 4.93
C ILE A 19 -12.80 -17.00 5.16
N LYS A 20 -14.04 -17.03 5.65
CA LYS A 20 -14.78 -18.29 5.80
C LYS A 20 -15.03 -19.01 4.48
N ALA A 21 -15.18 -18.29 3.37
CA ALA A 21 -15.33 -18.89 2.05
C ALA A 21 -14.02 -19.51 1.56
N ILE A 22 -12.88 -18.87 1.82
CA ILE A 22 -11.53 -19.32 1.42
C ILE A 22 -11.04 -20.49 2.29
N GLU A 23 -11.36 -20.50 3.58
CA GLU A 23 -10.94 -21.56 4.52
C GLU A 23 -11.70 -22.88 4.36
N ARG A 24 -12.82 -22.88 3.62
CA ARG A 24 -13.51 -24.12 3.29
C ARG A 24 -12.67 -24.92 2.30
N ASP A 25 -12.61 -26.23 2.53
CA ASP A 25 -11.85 -27.20 1.72
C ASP A 25 -12.40 -27.36 0.29
N ASP A 26 -13.51 -26.68 -0.03
CA ASP A 26 -14.17 -26.64 -1.34
C ASP A 26 -13.94 -25.33 -2.12
N TYR A 27 -13.09 -24.42 -1.61
CA TYR A 27 -12.78 -23.16 -2.29
C TYR A 27 -12.11 -23.42 -3.64
N LYS A 28 -12.89 -23.25 -4.72
CA LYS A 28 -12.38 -23.27 -6.08
C LYS A 28 -11.80 -21.90 -6.38
N VAL A 29 -10.49 -21.82 -6.52
CA VAL A 29 -9.82 -20.63 -7.08
C VAL A 29 -10.49 -20.35 -8.43
N GLY A 30 -11.06 -19.14 -8.57
CA GLY A 30 -11.68 -18.72 -9.82
C GLY A 30 -10.69 -18.74 -10.99
N GLU A 31 -11.20 -18.54 -12.21
CA GLU A 31 -10.35 -18.47 -13.40
C GLU A 31 -9.20 -17.47 -13.20
N ASP A 32 -8.01 -17.86 -13.66
CA ASP A 32 -6.81 -17.03 -13.53
C ASP A 32 -7.01 -15.71 -14.29
N ALA A 33 -7.32 -14.65 -13.53
CA ALA A 33 -7.51 -13.31 -14.07
C ALA A 33 -6.21 -12.70 -14.60
N LEU A 34 -5.07 -13.38 -14.39
CA LEU A 34 -3.75 -12.95 -14.86
C LEU A 34 -3.53 -13.33 -16.33
N THR A 35 -4.38 -12.79 -17.20
CA THR A 35 -4.16 -12.91 -18.64
C THR A 35 -2.82 -12.26 -19.04
N PRO A 36 -2.17 -12.70 -20.14
CA PRO A 36 -0.91 -12.11 -20.61
C PRO A 36 -1.02 -10.59 -20.83
N THR A 37 -2.20 -10.12 -21.26
CA THR A 37 -2.54 -8.71 -21.41
C THR A 37 -2.58 -7.99 -20.07
N ARG A 38 -3.28 -8.56 -19.07
CA ARG A 38 -3.38 -7.97 -17.74
C ARG A 38 -2.03 -7.93 -17.03
N LEU A 39 -1.21 -8.95 -17.19
CA LEU A 39 0.17 -8.98 -16.68
C LEU A 39 1.02 -7.87 -17.32
N LYS A 40 0.85 -7.62 -18.61
CA LYS A 40 1.57 -6.54 -19.32
C LYS A 40 1.13 -5.16 -18.83
N GLU A 41 -0.17 -4.94 -18.63
CA GLU A 41 -0.71 -3.70 -18.07
C GLU A 41 -0.16 -3.41 -16.67
N ILE A 42 -0.23 -4.41 -15.77
CA ILE A 42 0.27 -4.28 -14.40
C ILE A 42 1.78 -4.00 -14.40
N LYS A 43 2.56 -4.70 -15.24
CA LYS A 43 3.99 -4.45 -15.40
C LYS A 43 4.29 -3.07 -15.97
N SER A 44 3.49 -2.59 -16.92
CA SER A 44 3.63 -1.26 -17.52
C SER A 44 3.37 -0.18 -16.49
N ALA A 45 2.25 -0.26 -15.76
CA ALA A 45 1.91 0.65 -14.69
C ALA A 45 2.99 0.67 -13.60
N ALA A 46 3.45 -0.50 -13.15
CA ALA A 46 4.52 -0.61 -12.16
C ALA A 46 5.83 0.02 -12.65
N ARG A 47 6.20 -0.20 -13.92
CA ARG A 47 7.41 0.42 -14.51
C ARG A 47 7.30 1.94 -14.56
N SER A 48 6.14 2.47 -14.96
CA SER A 48 5.92 3.93 -15.00
C SER A 48 6.02 4.56 -13.62
N THR A 49 5.50 3.90 -12.57
CA THR A 49 5.61 4.38 -11.18
C THR A 49 7.03 4.29 -10.62
N ILE A 50 7.82 3.30 -11.05
CA ILE A 50 9.20 3.10 -10.57
C ILE A 50 10.19 4.05 -11.25
N ASN A 51 9.95 4.38 -12.53
CA ASN A 51 10.87 5.18 -13.35
C ASN A 51 10.69 6.70 -13.22
N GLU A 52 9.82 7.19 -12.33
CA GLU A 52 9.78 8.64 -12.08
C GLU A 52 11.11 9.12 -11.50
N GLU A 53 11.77 10.03 -12.24
CA GLU A 53 13.01 10.67 -11.79
C GLU A 53 12.76 11.46 -10.52
N ARG A 54 13.37 11.03 -9.42
CA ARG A 54 13.30 11.72 -8.14
C ARG A 54 14.37 12.80 -8.07
N ILE A 55 13.96 14.06 -8.12
CA ILE A 55 14.85 15.20 -7.93
C ILE A 55 15.01 15.47 -6.42
N LYS A 56 16.25 15.63 -5.96
CA LYS A 56 16.55 16.03 -4.59
C LYS A 56 16.36 17.54 -4.45
N ILE A 57 15.60 17.96 -3.44
CA ILE A 57 15.40 19.38 -3.09
C ILE A 57 15.84 19.65 -1.65
N SER A 58 16.31 20.86 -1.39
CA SER A 58 16.63 21.34 -0.04
C SER A 58 15.45 22.18 0.49
N LEU A 59 14.86 21.77 1.60
CA LEU A 59 13.73 22.44 2.23
C LEU A 59 14.09 22.92 3.63
N ARG A 60 13.71 24.16 3.98
CA ARG A 60 13.82 24.69 5.35
C ARG A 60 12.47 24.56 6.05
N LEU A 61 12.47 23.91 7.21
CA LEU A 61 11.29 23.69 8.04
C LEU A 61 11.57 24.15 9.47
N GLN A 62 10.53 24.53 10.20
CA GLN A 62 10.64 24.69 11.64
C GLN A 62 10.90 23.31 12.27
N LYS A 63 11.72 23.27 13.33
CA LYS A 63 12.05 22.01 14.02
C LYS A 63 10.79 21.29 14.55
N SER A 64 9.86 22.06 15.11
CA SER A 64 8.56 21.59 15.59
C SER A 64 7.74 20.88 14.52
N ASP A 65 7.75 21.40 13.28
CA ASP A 65 6.98 20.80 12.19
C ASP A 65 7.61 19.50 11.72
N LEU A 66 8.95 19.45 11.64
CA LEU A 66 9.65 18.22 11.30
C LEU A 66 9.37 17.10 12.30
N GLU A 67 9.30 17.41 13.59
CA GLU A 67 8.94 16.44 14.63
C GLU A 67 7.49 15.95 14.48
N ARG A 68 6.55 16.85 14.20
CA ARG A 68 5.14 16.49 13.94
C ARG A 68 4.99 15.61 12.70
N ILE A 69 5.72 15.92 11.62
CA ILE A 69 5.73 15.10 10.40
C ILE A 69 6.28 13.70 10.69
N LYS A 70 7.40 13.59 11.43
CA LYS A 70 7.95 12.30 11.83
C LYS A 70 6.97 11.49 12.67
N ALA A 71 6.30 12.12 13.63
CA ALA A 71 5.29 11.46 14.46
C ALA A 71 4.09 10.99 13.62
N LYS A 72 3.65 11.78 12.64
CA LYS A 72 2.58 11.39 11.71
C LYS A 72 3.00 10.22 10.83
N ALA A 73 4.18 10.27 10.23
CA ALA A 73 4.70 9.21 9.38
C ALA A 73 4.86 7.88 10.14
N LEU A 74 5.32 7.94 11.39
CA LEU A 74 5.43 6.77 12.26
C LEU A 74 4.07 6.13 12.54
N ARG A 75 3.02 6.95 12.80
CA ARG A 75 1.64 6.44 12.98
C ARG A 75 1.08 5.79 11.72
N GLU A 76 1.46 6.29 10.55
CA GLU A 76 1.07 5.73 9.24
C GLU A 76 1.98 4.57 8.80
N GLY A 77 2.99 4.20 9.59
CA GLY A 77 3.89 3.09 9.30
C GLY A 77 4.83 3.35 8.10
N MET A 78 5.11 4.61 7.77
CA MET A 78 5.89 5.00 6.59
C MET A 78 7.07 5.92 6.94
N PRO A 79 8.13 5.98 6.11
CA PRO A 79 9.19 6.96 6.26
C PRO A 79 8.67 8.39 6.13
N TYR A 80 9.21 9.32 6.92
CA TYR A 80 8.76 10.73 6.90
C TYR A 80 9.01 11.41 5.54
N GLN A 81 10.04 11.00 4.80
CA GLN A 81 10.30 11.46 3.44
C GLN A 81 9.19 11.04 2.49
N THR A 82 8.69 9.80 2.63
CA THR A 82 7.58 9.28 1.82
C THR A 82 6.30 10.06 2.10
N LEU A 83 6.04 10.39 3.38
CA LEU A 83 4.90 11.23 3.75
C LEU A 83 5.01 12.64 3.14
N ILE A 84 6.19 13.27 3.21
CA ILE A 84 6.44 14.58 2.60
C ILE A 84 6.17 14.52 1.09
N ASN A 85 6.71 13.52 0.40
CA ASN A 85 6.50 13.34 -1.04
C ASN A 85 5.02 13.14 -1.39
N SER A 86 4.28 12.35 -0.61
CA SER A 86 2.84 12.12 -0.80
C SER A 86 2.04 13.42 -0.67
N ILE A 87 2.35 14.25 0.33
CA ILE A 87 1.69 15.54 0.52
C ILE A 87 1.97 16.49 -0.66
N LEU A 88 3.23 16.57 -1.11
CA LEU A 88 3.61 17.40 -2.25
C LEU A 88 2.91 16.95 -3.54
N HIS A 89 2.89 15.65 -3.80
CA HIS A 89 2.19 15.09 -4.96
C HIS A 89 0.69 15.41 -4.90
N LYS A 90 0.04 15.16 -3.74
CA LYS A 90 -1.37 15.51 -3.55
C LYS A 90 -1.64 16.99 -3.79
N ALA A 91 -0.75 17.89 -3.35
CA ALA A 91 -0.91 19.33 -3.51
C ALA A 91 -0.85 19.80 -4.98
N VAL A 92 -0.20 19.05 -5.87
CA VAL A 92 -0.05 19.40 -7.30
C VAL A 92 -1.04 18.64 -8.19
N THR A 93 -1.43 17.42 -7.80
CA THR A 93 -2.38 16.58 -8.54
C THR A 93 -3.85 16.83 -8.17
N SER A 94 -4.12 17.53 -7.06
CA SER A 94 -5.49 17.96 -6.69
C SER A 94 -5.97 19.17 -7.47
#